data_AF-A0A371PPL6-F1
#
_entry.id   AF-A0A371PPL6-F1
#
_cell.length_a   1.000
_cell.length_b   1.000
_cell.length_c   1.000
_cell.angle_alpha   90.00
_cell.angle_beta   90.00
_cell.angle_gamma   90.00
#
_symmetry.space_group_name_H-M   'P 1'
#
loop_
_entity.id
_entity.type
_entity.pdbx_description
1 polymer ?
#
loop_
_entity_poly.entity_id
_entity_poly.type
_entity_poly.pdbx_seq_one_letter_code
_entity_poly.pdbx_strand_id
1 'polypeptide(L)'
;MRSTTNPVQRHGHPGEQAWILTMAGADAHRRHRVGHALVTEIARRAQDAGRAFLALVPQGGDDEADRRTFFRACGLVPIEPDGPGAAWGCPVAQTLAAEGVATTQGR
;
A
#
# COMPACT_ATOMS: atom_id res chain seq x y z
N MET A 1 -6.00 27.88 0.05
CA MET A 1 -4.59 27.50 0.32
C MET A 1 -4.54 26.00 0.54
N ARG A 2 -3.99 25.22 -0.41
CA ARG A 2 -3.79 23.79 -0.23
C ARG A 2 -2.37 23.61 0.33
N SER A 3 -2.28 23.23 1.61
CA SER A 3 -1.02 22.83 2.21
C SER A 3 -0.61 21.49 1.62
N THR A 4 0.32 21.53 0.68
CA THR A 4 1.01 20.33 0.17
C THR A 4 2.04 19.94 1.22
N THR A 5 1.59 19.27 2.29
CA THR A 5 2.49 18.73 3.32
C THR A 5 3.34 17.66 2.64
N ASN A 6 4.61 17.97 2.47
CA ASN A 6 5.61 17.05 1.95
C ASN A 6 5.63 15.79 2.86
N PRO A 7 5.31 14.58 2.36
CA PRO A 7 5.06 13.42 3.22
C PRO A 7 6.35 12.73 3.72
N VAL A 8 7.44 13.51 3.90
CA VAL A 8 8.81 12.99 3.95
C VAL A 8 9.08 12.07 5.14
N GLN A 9 8.37 12.17 6.25
CA GLN A 9 8.51 11.24 7.38
C GLN A 9 7.38 11.48 8.36
N ARG A 10 6.47 10.51 8.53
CA ARG A 10 5.51 10.54 9.66
C ARG A 10 6.18 9.94 10.89
N HIS A 11 6.00 10.60 12.05
CA HIS A 11 6.65 10.25 13.32
C HIS A 11 6.30 8.79 13.70
N GLY A 12 7.32 7.94 13.92
CA GLY A 12 7.14 6.55 14.34
C GLY A 12 7.38 5.48 13.26
N HIS A 13 7.82 5.86 12.05
CA HIS A 13 8.11 4.89 10.99
C HIS A 13 9.60 4.58 10.81
N PRO A 14 9.97 3.31 10.58
CA PRO A 14 11.35 2.89 10.45
C PRO A 14 11.90 3.24 9.05
N GLY A 15 12.33 4.49 8.87
CA GLY A 15 13.14 4.91 7.72
C GLY A 15 12.40 5.64 6.59
N GLU A 16 13.09 5.80 5.47
CA GLU A 16 12.60 6.50 4.28
C GLU A 16 11.50 5.70 3.56
N GLN A 17 10.46 6.41 3.11
CA GLN A 17 9.21 5.81 2.66
C GLN A 17 8.94 6.07 1.18
N ALA A 18 8.33 5.10 0.51
CA ALA A 18 7.66 5.30 -0.77
C ALA A 18 6.17 5.52 -0.56
N TRP A 19 5.60 6.51 -1.23
CA TRP A 19 4.18 6.86 -1.12
C TRP A 19 3.39 6.51 -2.38
N ILE A 20 2.32 5.73 -2.21
CA ILE A 20 1.31 5.55 -3.25
C ILE A 20 0.27 6.67 -3.10
N LEU A 21 0.33 7.64 -4.00
CA LEU A 21 -0.58 8.79 -3.99
C LEU A 21 -1.94 8.46 -4.59
N THR A 22 -1.96 7.65 -5.65
CA THR A 22 -3.18 7.27 -6.36
C THR A 22 -2.97 5.93 -7.03
N MET A 23 -3.96 5.06 -6.90
CA MET A 23 -4.07 3.81 -7.65
C MET A 23 -5.52 3.67 -8.08
N ALA A 24 -5.74 3.46 -9.37
CA ALA A 24 -7.05 3.24 -9.94
C ALA A 24 -7.00 2.01 -10.83
N GLY A 25 -8.05 1.21 -10.79
CA GLY A 25 -8.24 0.06 -11.66
C GLY A 25 -9.60 0.16 -12.34
N ALA A 26 -9.66 -0.17 -13.63
CA ALA A 26 -10.93 -0.30 -14.32
C ALA A 26 -11.76 -1.43 -13.71
N ASP A 27 -13.08 -1.27 -13.65
CA ASP A 27 -13.98 -2.27 -13.04
C ASP A 27 -13.87 -3.64 -13.72
N ALA A 28 -13.61 -3.66 -15.04
CA ALA A 28 -13.36 -4.85 -15.83
C ALA A 28 -12.13 -5.68 -15.36
N HIS A 29 -11.26 -5.11 -14.52
CA HIS A 29 -10.08 -5.76 -13.98
C HIS A 29 -10.15 -5.96 -12.45
N ARG A 30 -11.27 -5.62 -11.81
CA ARG A 30 -11.48 -5.95 -10.40
C ARG A 30 -11.49 -7.47 -10.22
N ARG A 31 -11.04 -7.94 -9.05
CA ARG A 31 -10.98 -9.37 -8.66
C ARG A 31 -10.01 -10.24 -9.48
N HIS A 32 -9.26 -9.68 -10.43
CA HIS A 32 -8.20 -10.36 -11.17
C HIS A 32 -6.80 -10.19 -10.54
N ARG A 33 -6.73 -9.85 -9.25
CA ARG A 33 -5.49 -9.57 -8.50
C ARG A 33 -4.59 -8.46 -9.09
N VAL A 34 -5.05 -7.70 -10.09
CA VAL A 34 -4.28 -6.61 -10.71
C VAL A 34 -3.83 -5.57 -9.69
N GLY A 35 -4.71 -5.17 -8.75
CA GLY A 35 -4.33 -4.25 -7.68
C GLY A 35 -3.21 -4.78 -6.80
N HIS A 36 -3.21 -6.08 -6.49
CA HIS A 36 -2.14 -6.71 -5.72
C HIS A 36 -0.82 -6.67 -6.50
N ALA A 37 -0.83 -7.06 -7.79
CA ALA A 37 0.35 -7.02 -8.63
C ALA A 37 0.94 -5.59 -8.75
N LEU A 38 0.08 -4.56 -8.81
CA LEU A 38 0.52 -3.17 -8.79
C LEU A 38 1.21 -2.80 -7.46
N VAL A 39 0.64 -3.18 -6.32
CA VAL A 39 1.26 -2.93 -5.01
C VAL A 39 2.61 -3.64 -4.89
N THR A 40 2.70 -4.89 -5.34
CA THR A 40 3.95 -5.66 -5.38
C THR A 40 5.01 -4.99 -6.25
N GLU A 41 4.68 -4.59 -7.48
CA GLU A 41 5.64 -3.94 -8.37
C GLU A 41 6.10 -2.59 -7.80
N ILE A 42 5.22 -1.85 -7.13
CA ILE A 42 5.61 -0.62 -6.43
C ILE A 42 6.56 -0.94 -5.27
N ALA A 43 6.30 -1.99 -4.49
CA ALA A 43 7.18 -2.42 -3.40
C ALA A 43 8.57 -2.82 -3.92
N ARG A 44 8.63 -3.54 -5.05
CA ARG A 44 9.88 -3.89 -5.73
C ARG A 44 10.68 -2.65 -6.14
N ARG A 45 10.02 -1.68 -6.79
CA ARG A 45 10.67 -0.40 -7.15
C ARG A 45 11.09 0.42 -5.95
N ALA A 46 10.31 0.39 -4.87
CA ALA A 46 10.65 1.05 -3.62
C ALA A 46 11.94 0.43 -3.02
N GLN A 47 12.05 -0.90 -3.02
CA GLN A 47 13.27 -1.61 -2.60
C GLN A 47 14.46 -1.23 -3.48
N ASP A 48 14.31 -1.26 -4.80
CA ASP A 48 15.35 -0.88 -5.77
C ASP A 48 15.85 0.57 -5.53
N ALA A 49 14.97 1.45 -5.04
CA ALA A 49 15.27 2.82 -4.67
C ALA A 49 15.76 3.00 -3.21
N GLY A 50 16.03 1.93 -2.49
CA GLY A 50 16.52 1.95 -1.10
C GLY A 50 15.45 2.30 -0.05
N ARG A 51 14.16 2.23 -0.40
CA ARG A 51 13.06 2.49 0.54
C ARG A 51 12.66 1.20 1.25
N ALA A 52 12.52 1.28 2.57
CA ALA A 52 12.21 0.13 3.41
C ALA A 52 10.71 0.01 3.73
N PHE A 53 9.94 1.06 3.46
CA PHE A 53 8.54 1.16 3.89
C PHE A 53 7.66 1.71 2.78
N LEU A 54 6.48 1.13 2.62
CA LEU A 54 5.45 1.54 1.68
C LEU A 54 4.27 2.13 2.44
N ALA A 55 3.81 3.31 2.05
CA ALA A 55 2.69 4.00 2.66
C ALA A 55 1.69 4.52 1.63
N LEU A 56 0.42 4.65 2.04
CA LEU A 56 -0.64 5.27 1.25
C LEU A 56 -1.65 5.97 2.15
N VAL A 57 -2.35 6.95 1.58
CA VAL A 57 -3.57 7.53 2.17
C VAL A 57 -4.74 7.16 1.26
N PRO A 58 -5.77 6.47 1.76
CA PRO A 58 -6.97 6.23 0.97
C PRO A 58 -7.62 7.55 0.57
N GLN A 59 -7.95 7.67 -0.71
CA GLN A 59 -8.91 8.69 -1.15
C GLN A 59 -10.29 8.34 -0.56
N GLY A 60 -11.06 9.37 -0.17
CA GLY A 60 -12.44 9.18 0.29
C GLY A 60 -13.37 8.71 -0.84
N GLY A 61 -14.54 8.17 -0.48
CA GLY A 61 -15.57 7.71 -1.42
C GLY A 61 -16.41 6.56 -0.85
N ASP A 62 -17.46 6.20 -1.57
CA ASP A 62 -18.53 5.29 -1.11
C ASP A 62 -18.03 3.85 -0.82
N ASP A 63 -16.93 3.44 -1.45
CA ASP A 63 -16.36 2.08 -1.34
C ASP A 63 -15.25 1.97 -0.25
N GLU A 64 -15.40 2.65 0.89
CA GLU A 64 -14.35 2.64 1.93
C GLU A 64 -14.07 1.24 2.51
N ALA A 65 -15.11 0.45 2.78
CA ALA A 65 -14.95 -0.88 3.36
C ALA A 65 -14.20 -1.85 2.43
N ASP A 66 -14.53 -1.84 1.13
CA ASP A 66 -13.88 -2.66 0.12
C ASP A 66 -12.41 -2.29 -0.04
N ARG A 67 -12.11 -1.00 -0.02
CA ARG A 67 -10.74 -0.48 -0.09
C ARG A 67 -9.90 -0.87 1.14
N ARG A 68 -10.46 -0.75 2.35
CA ARG A 68 -9.81 -1.22 3.59
C ARG A 68 -9.52 -2.72 3.53
N THR A 69 -10.46 -3.51 3.00
CA THR A 69 -10.30 -4.97 2.82
C THR A 69 -9.17 -5.28 1.84
N PHE A 70 -9.12 -4.56 0.71
CA PHE A 70 -8.03 -4.68 -0.25
C PHE A 70 -6.65 -4.35 0.35
N PHE A 71 -6.54 -3.30 1.15
CA PHE A 71 -5.27 -2.93 1.80
C PHE A 71 -4.78 -4.02 2.74
N ARG A 72 -5.66 -4.57 3.58
CA ARG A 72 -5.32 -5.71 4.45
C ARG A 72 -4.85 -6.91 3.65
N ALA A 73 -5.51 -7.20 2.52
CA ALA A 73 -5.10 -8.29 1.63
C ALA A 73 -3.73 -8.08 0.97
N CYS A 74 -3.25 -6.83 0.90
CA CYS A 74 -1.90 -6.48 0.46
C CYS A 74 -0.88 -6.39 1.62
N GLY A 75 -1.28 -6.76 2.85
CA GLY A 75 -0.43 -6.68 4.04
C GLY A 75 -0.28 -5.29 4.64
N LEU A 76 -1.02 -4.29 4.15
CA LEU A 76 -1.01 -2.94 4.70
C LEU A 76 -1.83 -2.90 5.98
N VAL A 77 -1.32 -2.18 6.99
CA VAL A 77 -2.00 -1.94 8.27
C VAL A 77 -2.21 -0.45 8.50
N PRO A 78 -3.22 -0.03 9.28
CA PRO A 78 -3.34 1.36 9.71
C PRO A 78 -2.08 1.77 10.46
N ILE A 79 -1.52 2.92 10.10
CA ILE A 79 -0.37 3.52 10.79
C ILE A 79 -0.73 4.79 11.56
N GLU A 80 -1.98 5.22 11.44
CA GLU A 80 -2.58 6.34 12.16
C GLU A 80 -3.85 5.86 12.87
N PRO A 81 -4.32 6.59 13.88
CA PRO A 81 -5.61 6.32 14.50
C PRO A 81 -6.71 6.20 13.45
N ASP A 82 -7.63 5.26 13.67
CA ASP A 82 -8.73 4.99 12.75
C ASP A 82 -9.55 6.26 12.50
N GLY A 83 -9.67 6.64 11.23
CA GLY A 83 -10.40 7.82 10.80
C GLY A 83 -10.40 7.97 9.28
N PRO A 84 -11.29 8.82 8.71
CA PRO A 84 -11.28 9.12 7.30
C PRO A 84 -9.92 9.66 6.85
N GLY A 85 -9.31 9.03 5.85
CA GLY A 85 -8.00 9.43 5.34
C GLY A 85 -6.80 9.03 6.22
N ALA A 86 -7.00 8.20 7.26
CA ALA A 86 -5.91 7.62 8.03
C ALA A 86 -4.96 6.84 7.11
N ALA A 87 -3.66 7.06 7.25
CA ALA A 87 -2.68 6.36 6.41
C ALA A 87 -2.56 4.88 6.76
N TRP A 88 -2.17 4.12 5.73
CA TRP A 88 -1.89 2.70 5.80
C TRP A 88 -0.47 2.47 5.31
N GLY A 89 0.20 1.46 5.85
CA GLY A 89 1.56 1.14 5.44
C GLY A 89 2.01 -0.25 5.84
N CYS A 90 3.15 -0.66 5.31
CA CYS A 90 3.84 -1.90 5.66
C CYS A 90 5.32 -1.85 5.26
N PRO A 91 6.19 -2.66 5.91
CA PRO A 91 7.56 -2.87 5.44
C PRO A 91 7.57 -3.52 4.05
N VAL A 92 8.41 -3.01 3.15
CA VAL A 92 8.55 -3.51 1.76
C VAL A 92 8.86 -5.01 1.73
N ALA A 93 9.70 -5.49 2.65
CA ALA A 93 10.05 -6.90 2.75
C ALA A 93 8.82 -7.80 3.05
N GLN A 94 7.83 -7.31 3.79
CA GLN A 94 6.62 -8.08 4.10
C GLN A 94 5.71 -8.18 2.87
N THR A 95 5.59 -7.11 2.09
CA THR A 95 4.83 -7.12 0.83
C THR A 95 5.42 -8.14 -0.15
N LEU A 96 6.75 -8.17 -0.29
CA LEU A 96 7.43 -9.10 -1.20
C LEU A 96 7.42 -10.55 -0.69
N ALA A 97 7.52 -10.76 0.63
CA ALA A 97 7.44 -12.11 1.21
C ALA A 97 6.07 -12.76 1.01
N ALA A 98 4.98 -11.99 1.01
CA ALA A 98 3.62 -12.50 0.77
C ALA A 98 3.45 -13.10 -0.64
N GLU A 99 4.25 -12.67 -1.62
CA GLU A 99 4.25 -13.22 -2.99
C GLU A 99 5.03 -14.54 -3.09
N GLY A 100 6.14 -14.66 -2.36
CA GLY A 100 6.98 -15.88 -2.33
C GLY A 100 6.28 -17.10 -1.72
N VAL A 101 5.35 -16.89 -0.78
CA VAL A 101 4.55 -17.97 -0.20
C VAL A 101 3.51 -18.49 -1.20
N ALA A 102 2.92 -17.61 -2.02
CA ALA A 102 1.91 -18.01 -3.01
C ALA A 102 2.50 -18.84 -4.18
N THR A 103 3.81 -18.74 -4.43
CA THR A 103 4.50 -19.47 -5.50
C THR A 103 5.12 -20.80 -5.05
N THR A 104 5.23 -21.06 -3.74
CA THR A 104 5.80 -22.32 -3.21
C THR A 104 4.73 -23.42 -3.00
N GLN A 105 3.44 -23.06 -2.98
CA GLN A 105 2.33 -24.00 -2.78
C GLN A 105 1.72 -24.45 -4.12
N GLY A 106 2.53 -25.11 -4.94
CA GLY A 106 2.13 -25.59 -6.26
C GLY A 106 3.22 -26.42 -6.91
N ARG A 107 3.52 -27.59 -6.32
CA ARG A 107 4.25 -28.66 -7.02
C ARG A 107 3.82 -30.02 -6.52
#